data_AF-A0A944XAN4-F1
#
_entry.id   AF-A0A944XAN4-F1
#
_cell.length_a   1.000
_cell.length_b   1.000
_cell.length_c   1.000
_cell.angle_alpha   90.00
_cell.angle_beta   90.00
_cell.angle_gamma   90.00
#
_symmetry.space_group_name_H-M   'P 1'
#
loop_
_entity.id
_entity.type
_entity.pdbx_description
1 polymer ?
#
loop_
_entity_poly.entity_id
_entity_poly.type
_entity_poly.pdbx_seq_one_letter_code
_entity_poly.pdbx_strand_id
1 'polypeptide(L)'
;MTPRFGQPIQDLSPAEAALPDARVLARRRDARRILDAAIRAANPLQCLQRSVRLSADALVVEGEQFPLSPTARIRVVGAGKATAAMAQAVEGILGDRLESGAINTKYGHALPLQRIHTTECGHPIPDEAGVAGAGLILDQLQNLTDDDIVLCLFSGGGSALLPAPAEGLSLTDKQQTTARLLECGASIDEVNTIRKHLSSLKGGQLARHAMPARLVTLAISDVIGDVAD
;
A
#
# COMPACT_ATOMS: atom_id res chain seq x y z
N MET A 1 -54.46 3.89 -13.85
CA MET A 1 -54.75 2.81 -12.88
C MET A 1 -53.43 2.46 -12.20
N THR A 2 -53.17 3.05 -11.05
CA THR A 2 -51.91 3.02 -10.30
C THR A 2 -51.75 1.71 -9.52
N PRO A 3 -50.56 1.10 -9.40
CA PRO A 3 -50.37 -0.08 -8.56
C PRO A 3 -50.29 0.34 -7.08
N ARG A 4 -51.03 -0.37 -6.22
CA ARG A 4 -51.01 -0.17 -4.76
C ARG A 4 -49.75 -0.78 -4.15
N PHE A 5 -48.85 0.05 -3.64
CA PHE A 5 -47.85 -0.33 -2.64
C PHE A 5 -48.53 -0.44 -1.26
N GLY A 6 -48.28 -1.51 -0.51
CA GLY A 6 -48.70 -1.60 0.89
C GLY A 6 -49.34 -2.92 1.37
N GLN A 7 -48.99 -4.09 0.81
CA GLN A 7 -49.30 -5.36 1.48
C GLN A 7 -48.14 -5.70 2.44
N PRO A 8 -48.41 -5.96 3.74
CA PRO A 8 -47.38 -6.41 4.67
C PRO A 8 -46.82 -7.75 4.20
N ILE A 9 -45.50 -7.92 4.34
CA ILE A 9 -44.82 -9.20 4.11
C ILE A 9 -45.50 -10.21 5.04
N GLN A 10 -46.27 -11.13 4.47
CA GLN A 10 -46.85 -12.23 5.23
C GLN A 10 -45.69 -13.04 5.81
N ASP A 11 -45.68 -13.18 7.13
CA ASP A 11 -44.77 -14.08 7.85
C ASP A 11 -44.79 -15.45 7.17
N LEU A 12 -43.65 -15.82 6.59
CA LEU A 12 -43.44 -17.14 6.02
C LEU A 12 -43.65 -18.18 7.13
N SER A 13 -44.56 -19.12 6.90
CA SER A 13 -44.83 -20.20 7.84
C SER A 13 -43.55 -21.01 8.16
N PRO A 14 -43.41 -21.61 9.36
CA PRO A 14 -42.19 -22.33 9.75
C PRO A 14 -41.92 -23.65 8.98
N ALA A 15 -42.67 -23.97 7.93
CA ALA A 15 -42.76 -25.32 7.35
C ALA A 15 -42.02 -25.54 6.02
N GLU A 16 -41.24 -24.57 5.50
CA GLU A 16 -40.49 -24.76 4.23
C GLU A 16 -39.02 -24.32 4.28
N ALA A 17 -38.41 -24.27 5.48
CA ALA A 17 -36.95 -24.21 5.59
C ALA A 17 -36.37 -25.63 5.42
N ALA A 18 -36.45 -26.20 4.20
CA ALA A 18 -35.77 -27.44 3.90
C ALA A 18 -34.28 -27.28 4.24
N LEU A 19 -33.77 -28.10 5.18
CA LEU A 19 -32.36 -28.13 5.52
C LEU A 19 -31.55 -28.25 4.22
N PRO A 20 -30.53 -27.41 3.97
CA PRO A 20 -29.83 -27.43 2.71
C PRO A 20 -29.28 -28.84 2.44
N ASP A 21 -29.53 -29.37 1.24
CA ASP A 21 -29.02 -30.67 0.79
C ASP A 21 -27.54 -30.82 1.23
N ALA A 22 -27.17 -31.98 1.78
CA ALA A 22 -25.81 -32.28 2.21
C ALA A 22 -24.76 -31.96 1.13
N ARG A 23 -25.12 -32.09 -0.16
CA ARG A 23 -24.30 -31.68 -1.31
C ARG A 23 -24.10 -30.16 -1.38
N VAL A 24 -25.15 -29.39 -1.11
CA VAL A 24 -25.08 -27.92 -1.03
C VAL A 24 -24.22 -27.48 0.14
N LEU A 25 -24.35 -28.12 1.32
CA LEU A 25 -23.50 -27.83 2.47
C LEU A 25 -22.03 -28.18 2.21
N ALA A 26 -21.76 -29.29 1.53
CA ALA A 26 -20.40 -29.66 1.13
C ALA A 26 -19.78 -28.62 0.18
N ARG A 27 -20.49 -28.24 -0.89
CA ARG A 27 -20.03 -27.22 -1.84
C ARG A 27 -19.79 -25.87 -1.17
N ARG A 28 -20.66 -25.46 -0.23
CA ARG A 28 -20.45 -24.23 0.56
C ARG A 28 -19.17 -24.29 1.38
N ARG A 29 -18.87 -25.42 2.01
CA ARG A 29 -17.60 -25.60 2.75
C ARG A 29 -16.40 -25.50 1.83
N ASP A 30 -16.45 -26.13 0.66
CA ASP A 30 -15.33 -26.09 -0.29
C ASP A 30 -15.13 -24.69 -0.87
N ALA A 31 -16.21 -24.00 -1.26
CA ALA A 31 -16.15 -22.60 -1.70
C ALA A 31 -15.53 -21.68 -0.64
N ARG A 32 -15.93 -21.86 0.63
CA ARG A 32 -15.34 -21.10 1.75
C ARG A 32 -13.86 -21.41 1.94
N ARG A 33 -13.45 -22.68 1.85
CA ARG A 33 -12.03 -23.06 1.93
C ARG A 33 -11.19 -22.44 0.81
N ILE A 34 -11.72 -22.43 -0.41
CA ILE A 34 -11.06 -21.81 -1.58
C ILE A 34 -10.93 -20.31 -1.35
N LEU A 35 -11.99 -19.63 -0.92
CA LEU A 35 -11.97 -18.20 -0.61
C LEU A 35 -10.96 -17.88 0.51
N ASP A 36 -11.01 -18.61 1.62
CA ASP A 36 -10.10 -18.40 2.75
C ASP A 36 -8.64 -18.65 2.34
N ALA A 37 -8.39 -19.64 1.46
CA ALA A 37 -7.06 -19.90 0.93
C ALA A 37 -6.57 -18.74 0.03
N ALA A 38 -7.44 -18.20 -0.83
CA ALA A 38 -7.12 -17.05 -1.66
C ALA A 38 -6.83 -15.79 -0.82
N ILE A 39 -7.64 -15.50 0.20
CA ILE A 39 -7.43 -14.37 1.12
C ILE A 39 -6.11 -14.53 1.88
N ARG A 40 -5.81 -15.74 2.38
CA ARG A 40 -4.52 -16.01 3.04
C ARG A 40 -3.34 -15.84 2.09
N ALA A 41 -3.47 -16.30 0.85
CA ALA A 41 -2.41 -16.17 -0.15
C ALA A 41 -2.12 -14.70 -0.51
N ALA A 42 -3.12 -13.81 -0.42
CA ALA A 42 -2.96 -12.37 -0.62
C ALA A 42 -2.64 -11.59 0.68
N ASN A 43 -2.37 -12.28 1.79
CA ASN A 43 -2.09 -11.62 3.06
C ASN A 43 -0.68 -10.97 3.04
N PRO A 44 -0.55 -9.66 3.31
CA PRO A 44 0.72 -8.94 3.23
C PRO A 44 1.87 -9.59 4.01
N LEU A 45 1.59 -10.03 5.25
CA LEU A 45 2.58 -10.64 6.13
C LEU A 45 3.09 -11.96 5.53
N GLN A 46 2.19 -12.82 5.07
CA GLN A 46 2.56 -14.12 4.49
C GLN A 46 3.31 -13.97 3.17
N CYS A 47 2.92 -13.01 2.32
CA CYS A 47 3.65 -12.70 1.10
C CYS A 47 5.08 -12.28 1.44
N LEU A 48 5.25 -11.26 2.28
CA LEU A 48 6.57 -10.74 2.63
C LEU A 48 7.47 -11.77 3.32
N GLN A 49 6.95 -12.61 4.20
CA GLN A 49 7.72 -13.68 4.84
C GLN A 49 8.20 -14.75 3.85
N ARG A 50 7.52 -14.93 2.72
CA ARG A 50 7.95 -15.87 1.66
C ARG A 50 8.94 -15.22 0.72
N SER A 51 8.68 -13.96 0.38
CA SER A 51 9.42 -13.18 -0.62
C SER A 51 10.74 -12.63 -0.09
N VAL A 52 10.80 -12.20 1.17
CA VAL A 52 11.94 -11.49 1.74
C VAL A 52 12.64 -12.36 2.79
N ARG A 53 13.95 -12.51 2.64
CA ARG A 53 14.80 -13.21 3.60
C ARG A 53 16.07 -12.42 3.86
N LEU A 54 16.46 -12.34 5.12
CA LEU A 54 17.73 -11.76 5.51
C LEU A 54 18.72 -12.88 5.84
N SER A 55 19.91 -12.80 5.25
CA SER A 55 21.07 -13.61 5.60
C SER A 55 22.16 -12.72 6.22
N ALA A 56 23.29 -13.29 6.62
CA ALA A 56 24.36 -12.52 7.28
C ALA A 56 24.92 -11.41 6.37
N ASP A 57 25.02 -11.70 5.08
CA ASP A 57 25.74 -10.95 4.05
C ASP A 57 24.88 -10.54 2.85
N ALA A 58 23.57 -10.85 2.85
CA ALA A 58 22.66 -10.43 1.79
C ALA A 58 21.20 -10.32 2.25
N LEU A 59 20.48 -9.39 1.63
CA LEU A 59 19.01 -9.38 1.57
C LEU A 59 18.58 -10.14 0.32
N VAL A 60 17.66 -11.09 0.46
CA VAL A 60 17.12 -11.87 -0.67
C VAL A 60 15.65 -11.51 -0.84
N VAL A 61 15.27 -11.11 -2.05
CA VAL A 61 13.89 -10.76 -2.42
C VAL A 61 13.49 -11.54 -3.66
N GLU A 62 12.49 -12.42 -3.55
CA GLU A 62 12.01 -13.29 -4.65
C GLU A 62 13.14 -14.07 -5.36
N GLY A 63 14.19 -14.43 -4.61
CA GLY A 63 15.36 -15.15 -5.12
C GLY A 63 16.48 -14.25 -5.66
N GLU A 64 16.24 -12.96 -5.86
CA GLU A 64 17.28 -11.98 -6.17
C GLU A 64 18.07 -11.62 -4.91
N GLN A 65 19.40 -11.59 -5.02
CA GLN A 65 20.29 -11.32 -3.89
C GLN A 65 20.86 -9.91 -3.97
N PHE A 66 20.74 -9.19 -2.87
CA PHE A 66 21.32 -7.87 -2.67
C PHE A 66 22.41 -7.99 -1.60
N PRO A 67 23.69 -8.01 -1.98
CA PRO A 67 24.79 -8.10 -1.02
C PRO A 67 24.75 -6.95 -0.01
N LEU A 68 24.98 -7.28 1.26
CA LEU A 68 25.02 -6.36 2.39
C LEU A 68 26.40 -6.42 3.02
N SER A 69 27.14 -5.31 2.95
CA SER A 69 28.33 -5.16 3.77
C SER A 69 27.94 -5.08 5.26
N PRO A 70 28.91 -5.22 6.19
CA PRO A 70 28.69 -4.96 7.60
C PRO A 70 28.21 -3.53 7.92
N THR A 71 28.52 -2.56 7.06
CA THR A 71 28.16 -1.14 7.21
C THR A 71 26.93 -0.72 6.40
N ALA A 72 26.42 -1.61 5.53
CA ALA A 72 25.25 -1.33 4.70
C ALA A 72 24.02 -1.04 5.56
N ARG A 73 23.36 0.08 5.29
CA ARG A 73 22.14 0.47 5.98
C ARG A 73 20.93 0.02 5.17
N ILE A 74 19.94 -0.53 5.86
CA ILE A 74 18.64 -0.84 5.26
C ILE A 74 17.65 0.19 5.81
N ARG A 75 17.01 0.94 4.92
CA ARG A 75 15.94 1.88 5.27
C ARG A 75 14.63 1.47 4.64
N VAL A 76 13.52 1.77 5.30
CA VAL A 76 12.18 1.50 4.80
C VAL A 76 11.43 2.79 4.53
N VAL A 77 10.86 2.91 3.34
CA VAL A 77 9.91 3.98 2.99
C VAL A 77 8.64 3.38 2.42
N GLY A 78 7.51 4.08 2.48
CA GLY A 78 6.31 3.54 1.86
C GLY A 78 5.03 4.33 2.12
N ALA A 79 4.00 4.00 1.35
CA ALA A 79 2.67 4.55 1.57
C ALA A 79 1.57 3.62 1.05
N GLY A 80 0.45 3.54 1.78
CA GLY A 80 -0.69 2.74 1.37
C GLY A 80 -1.49 2.18 2.55
N LYS A 81 -2.69 1.66 2.28
CA LYS A 81 -3.62 1.17 3.32
C LYS A 81 -3.08 -0.05 4.07
N ALA A 82 -2.28 -0.89 3.42
CA ALA A 82 -1.68 -2.08 4.00
C ALA A 82 -0.21 -1.87 4.41
N THR A 83 0.34 -0.68 4.17
CA THR A 83 1.77 -0.42 4.35
C THR A 83 2.22 -0.55 5.80
N ALA A 84 1.38 -0.22 6.80
CA ALA A 84 1.70 -0.46 8.20
C ALA A 84 1.88 -1.97 8.51
N ALA A 85 1.03 -2.83 7.95
CA ALA A 85 1.17 -4.29 8.11
C ALA A 85 2.39 -4.83 7.37
N MET A 86 2.69 -4.28 6.20
CA MET A 86 3.91 -4.60 5.44
C MET A 86 5.16 -4.20 6.23
N ALA A 87 5.18 -3.00 6.81
CA ALA A 87 6.27 -2.50 7.62
C ALA A 87 6.50 -3.38 8.85
N GLN A 88 5.44 -3.82 9.53
CA GLN A 88 5.55 -4.73 10.67
C GLN A 88 6.17 -6.08 10.28
N ALA A 89 5.79 -6.61 9.12
CA ALA A 89 6.38 -7.84 8.58
C ALA A 89 7.88 -7.65 8.28
N VAL A 90 8.25 -6.56 7.62
CA VAL A 90 9.65 -6.25 7.27
C VAL A 90 10.49 -6.01 8.50
N GLU A 91 9.99 -5.26 9.49
CA GLU A 91 10.69 -5.03 10.77
C GLU A 91 10.94 -6.36 11.49
N GLY A 92 9.98 -7.28 11.49
CA GLY A 92 10.15 -8.63 12.03
C GLY A 92 11.17 -9.49 11.28
N ILE A 93 11.30 -9.33 9.95
CA ILE A 93 12.27 -10.07 9.12
C ILE A 93 13.68 -9.50 9.29
N LEU A 94 13.82 -8.18 9.32
CA LEU A 94 15.13 -7.52 9.33
C LEU A 94 15.70 -7.33 10.73
N GLY A 95 14.84 -7.24 11.75
CA GLY A 95 15.23 -7.03 13.13
C GLY A 95 16.20 -5.84 13.27
N ASP A 96 17.36 -6.10 13.86
CA ASP A 96 18.40 -5.10 14.13
C ASP A 96 19.15 -4.60 12.88
N ARG A 97 19.00 -5.27 11.72
CA ARG A 97 19.61 -4.80 10.45
C ARG A 97 18.81 -3.70 9.76
N LEU A 98 17.57 -3.45 10.18
CA LEU A 98 16.83 -2.27 9.78
C LEU A 98 17.36 -1.05 10.54
N GLU A 99 17.86 -0.04 9.85
CA GLU A 99 18.35 1.19 10.47
C GLU A 99 17.19 2.05 10.94
N SER A 100 16.30 2.41 10.00
CA SER A 100 15.17 3.30 10.25
C SER A 100 14.14 3.22 9.11
N GLY A 101 13.00 3.88 9.30
CA GLY A 101 12.08 4.09 8.19
C GLY A 101 11.00 5.12 8.48
N ALA A 102 10.26 5.48 7.44
CA ALA A 102 9.09 6.34 7.52
C ALA A 102 8.02 5.85 6.55
N ILE A 103 6.78 5.73 7.01
CA ILE A 103 5.66 5.32 6.18
C ILE A 103 4.43 6.19 6.41
N ASN A 104 3.59 6.29 5.38
CA ASN A 104 2.27 6.87 5.47
C ASN A 104 1.17 5.80 5.37
N THR A 105 0.19 5.84 6.27
CA THR A 105 -1.00 4.98 6.23
C THR A 105 -2.26 5.80 6.48
N LYS A 106 -3.44 5.19 6.28
CA LYS A 106 -4.72 5.86 6.54
C LYS A 106 -4.93 6.03 8.06
N TYR A 107 -5.64 7.09 8.47
CA TYR A 107 -6.12 7.22 9.85
C TYR A 107 -6.80 5.96 10.40
N GLY A 108 -6.42 5.56 11.61
CA GLY A 108 -6.88 4.35 12.31
C GLY A 108 -6.26 3.05 11.80
N HIS A 109 -5.22 3.11 10.95
CA HIS A 109 -4.53 1.93 10.39
C HIS A 109 -3.06 1.84 10.80
N ALA A 110 -2.58 2.70 11.71
CA ALA A 110 -1.27 2.52 12.31
C ALA A 110 -1.17 1.18 13.07
N LEU A 111 0.04 0.62 13.08
CA LEU A 111 0.39 -0.57 13.83
C LEU A 111 1.63 -0.28 14.67
N PRO A 112 1.85 -0.99 15.79
CA PRO A 112 3.06 -0.83 16.58
C PRO A 112 4.29 -1.23 15.75
N LEU A 113 5.21 -0.28 15.61
CA LEU A 113 6.52 -0.40 14.97
C LEU A 113 7.57 0.18 15.91
N GLN A 114 8.79 -0.36 15.88
CA GLN A 114 9.89 0.02 16.75
C GLN A 114 10.86 0.96 16.05
N ARG A 115 11.12 0.74 14.75
CA ARG A 115 12.16 1.44 13.98
C ARG A 115 11.61 2.32 12.87
N ILE A 116 10.36 2.06 12.46
CA ILE A 116 9.70 2.76 11.37
C ILE A 116 8.70 3.76 11.93
N HIS A 117 8.88 5.03 11.61
CA HIS A 117 7.91 6.07 11.92
C HIS A 117 6.66 5.90 11.06
N THR A 118 5.48 5.94 11.67
CA THR A 118 4.20 5.90 10.96
C THR A 118 3.49 7.23 11.07
N THR A 119 3.19 7.84 9.93
CA THR A 119 2.27 8.97 9.83
C THR A 119 0.91 8.47 9.35
N GLU A 120 -0.14 8.77 10.10
CA GLU A 120 -1.51 8.58 9.65
C GLU A 120 -2.01 9.83 8.92
N CYS A 121 -2.62 9.65 7.74
CA CYS A 121 -3.03 10.76 6.90
C CYS A 121 -4.28 10.47 6.06
N GLY A 122 -4.74 11.52 5.35
CA GLY A 122 -5.99 11.57 4.61
C GLY A 122 -6.04 10.63 3.40
N HIS A 123 -7.12 9.87 3.31
CA HIS A 123 -7.50 9.08 2.14
C HIS A 123 -9.04 8.95 2.09
N PRO A 124 -9.70 9.20 0.93
CA PRO A 124 -9.12 9.30 -0.41
C PRO A 124 -8.64 10.71 -0.81
N ILE A 125 -8.94 11.73 -0.01
CA ILE A 125 -8.48 13.10 -0.24
C ILE A 125 -7.21 13.33 0.59
N PRO A 126 -6.07 13.72 -0.02
CA PRO A 126 -4.82 13.96 0.70
C PRO A 126 -4.95 15.17 1.63
N ASP A 127 -4.22 15.20 2.74
CA ASP A 127 -4.20 16.29 3.71
C ASP A 127 -2.77 16.68 4.12
N GLU A 128 -2.65 17.71 4.97
CA GLU A 128 -1.35 18.24 5.42
C GLU A 128 -0.54 17.24 6.26
N ALA A 129 -1.21 16.35 7.00
CA ALA A 129 -0.53 15.25 7.69
C ALA A 129 0.19 14.34 6.68
N GLY A 130 -0.44 14.07 5.54
CA GLY A 130 0.18 13.33 4.45
C GLY A 130 1.40 14.04 3.87
N VAL A 131 1.36 15.38 3.74
CA VAL A 131 2.48 16.18 3.24
C VAL A 131 3.65 16.14 4.23
N ALA A 132 3.37 16.30 5.52
CA ALA A 132 4.38 16.17 6.57
C ALA A 132 5.03 14.78 6.57
N GLY A 133 4.24 13.72 6.50
CA GLY A 133 4.75 12.34 6.41
C GLY A 133 5.56 12.07 5.14
N ALA A 134 5.18 12.67 4.00
CA ALA A 134 5.97 12.62 2.78
C ALA A 134 7.34 13.32 2.92
N GLY A 135 7.41 14.39 3.73
CA GLY A 135 8.67 15.02 4.12
C GLY A 135 9.58 14.07 4.91
N LEU A 136 9.03 13.37 5.91
CA LEU A 136 9.79 12.36 6.68
C LEU A 136 10.28 11.21 5.80
N ILE A 137 9.50 10.82 4.78
CA ILE A 137 9.91 9.85 3.77
C ILE A 137 11.08 10.38 2.95
N LEU A 138 11.05 11.65 2.52
CA LEU A 138 12.17 12.28 1.80
C LEU A 138 13.44 12.36 2.64
N ASP A 139 13.31 12.58 3.95
CA ASP A 139 14.44 12.62 4.88
C ASP A 139 15.16 11.26 4.97
N GLN A 140 14.41 10.15 4.91
CA GLN A 140 15.00 8.81 4.86
C GLN A 140 15.83 8.56 3.59
N LEU A 141 15.60 9.33 2.54
CA LEU A 141 16.31 9.20 1.26
C LEU A 141 17.55 10.11 1.18
N GLN A 142 17.88 10.86 2.22
CA GLN A 142 19.06 11.72 2.24
C GLN A 142 20.31 10.96 2.72
N ASN A 143 21.47 11.40 2.22
CA ASN A 143 22.82 10.92 2.61
C ASN A 143 23.00 9.40 2.46
N LEU A 144 22.40 8.84 1.41
CA LEU A 144 22.54 7.44 1.04
C LEU A 144 23.85 7.19 0.27
N THR A 145 24.36 5.96 0.39
CA THR A 145 25.51 5.46 -0.37
C THR A 145 25.09 4.29 -1.25
N ASP A 146 25.97 3.86 -2.16
CA ASP A 146 25.76 2.70 -3.05
C ASP A 146 25.69 1.36 -2.30
N ASP A 147 26.23 1.32 -1.09
CA ASP A 147 26.14 0.17 -0.19
C ASP A 147 24.75 0.01 0.45
N ASP A 148 24.00 1.11 0.59
CA ASP A 148 22.69 1.10 1.25
C ASP A 148 21.58 0.48 0.38
N ILE A 149 20.53 0.01 1.07
CA ILE A 149 19.29 -0.47 0.46
C ILE A 149 18.10 0.31 1.01
N VAL A 150 17.25 0.79 0.10
CA VAL A 150 15.94 1.36 0.42
C VAL A 150 14.86 0.38 0.01
N LEU A 151 14.12 -0.15 0.98
CA LEU A 151 12.93 -0.97 0.76
C LEU A 151 11.70 -0.06 0.68
N CYS A 152 11.04 -0.06 -0.48
CA CYS A 152 9.81 0.68 -0.71
C CYS A 152 8.58 -0.22 -0.53
N LEU A 153 7.69 0.14 0.39
CA LEU A 153 6.49 -0.63 0.74
C LEU A 153 5.23 0.09 0.24
N PHE A 154 4.69 -0.35 -0.88
CA PHE A 154 3.51 0.26 -1.50
C PHE A 154 2.29 -0.65 -1.48
N SER A 155 1.14 -0.03 -1.24
CA SER A 155 -0.15 -0.70 -1.40
C SER A 155 -1.20 0.31 -1.88
N GLY A 156 -2.40 -0.19 -2.21
CA GLY A 156 -3.52 0.63 -2.65
C GLY A 156 -3.74 1.88 -1.81
N GLY A 157 -4.01 3.01 -2.47
CA GLY A 157 -4.21 4.32 -1.83
C GLY A 157 -2.97 5.22 -1.75
N GLY A 158 -1.79 4.76 -2.17
CA GLY A 158 -0.54 5.56 -2.18
C GLY A 158 -0.66 6.91 -2.92
N SER A 159 -1.56 6.99 -3.88
CA SER A 159 -1.91 8.23 -4.59
C SER A 159 -2.28 9.40 -3.67
N ALA A 160 -3.13 9.13 -2.66
CA ALA A 160 -3.56 10.12 -1.67
C ALA A 160 -2.66 10.11 -0.42
N LEU A 161 -2.14 8.94 -0.05
CA LEU A 161 -1.35 8.75 1.16
C LEU A 161 0.11 9.23 1.04
N LEU A 162 0.61 9.50 -0.18
CA LEU A 162 1.93 10.09 -0.41
C LEU A 162 1.85 11.44 -1.16
N PRO A 163 1.19 12.47 -0.61
CA PRO A 163 1.09 13.76 -1.26
C PRO A 163 2.38 14.56 -1.06
N ALA A 164 3.21 14.64 -2.10
CA ALA A 164 4.42 15.47 -2.08
C ALA A 164 4.35 16.50 -3.22
N PRO A 165 3.86 17.73 -2.99
CA PRO A 165 3.86 18.78 -4.00
C PRO A 165 5.27 19.07 -4.53
N ALA A 166 5.35 19.35 -5.83
CA ALA A 166 6.59 19.85 -6.41
C ALA A 166 6.88 21.28 -5.88
N GLU A 167 8.12 21.72 -6.02
CA GLU A 167 8.53 23.07 -5.62
C GLU A 167 7.61 24.14 -6.25
N GLY A 168 7.19 25.11 -5.44
CA GLY A 168 6.28 26.17 -5.86
C GLY A 168 4.79 25.78 -5.93
N LEU A 169 4.42 24.53 -5.62
CA LEU A 169 3.03 24.07 -5.57
C LEU A 169 2.58 23.80 -4.13
N SER A 170 1.33 24.13 -3.83
CA SER A 170 0.67 23.77 -2.58
C SER A 170 -0.07 22.42 -2.68
N LEU A 171 -0.49 21.87 -1.54
CA LEU A 171 -1.38 20.71 -1.52
C LEU A 171 -2.72 21.04 -2.21
N THR A 172 -3.25 22.23 -1.96
CA THR A 172 -4.49 22.73 -2.57
C THR A 172 -4.42 22.73 -4.09
N ASP A 173 -3.29 23.15 -4.68
CA ASP A 173 -3.10 23.14 -6.14
C ASP A 173 -3.25 21.72 -6.71
N LYS A 174 -2.69 20.71 -6.03
CA LYS A 174 -2.82 19.30 -6.44
C LYS A 174 -4.24 18.80 -6.32
N GLN A 175 -4.92 19.12 -5.22
CA GLN A 175 -6.30 18.71 -4.98
C GLN A 175 -7.23 19.32 -6.04
N GLN A 176 -7.11 20.63 -6.29
CA GLN A 176 -7.90 21.34 -7.28
C GLN A 176 -7.63 20.83 -8.69
N THR A 177 -6.36 20.65 -9.07
CA THR A 177 -6.01 20.10 -10.40
C THR A 177 -6.61 18.71 -10.58
N THR A 178 -6.49 17.84 -9.57
CA THR A 178 -7.08 16.49 -9.63
C THR A 178 -8.60 16.54 -9.76
N ALA A 179 -9.27 17.40 -9.00
CA ALA A 179 -10.72 17.57 -9.08
C ALA A 179 -11.16 18.04 -10.47
N ARG A 180 -10.48 19.03 -11.05
CA ARG A 180 -10.80 19.55 -12.39
C ARG A 180 -10.61 18.50 -13.50
N LEU A 181 -9.57 17.68 -13.41
CA LEU A 181 -9.34 16.61 -14.37
C LEU A 181 -10.44 15.53 -14.30
N LEU A 182 -10.88 15.18 -13.09
CA LEU A 182 -11.99 14.24 -12.92
C LEU A 182 -13.32 14.84 -13.41
N GLU A 183 -13.58 16.12 -13.12
CA GLU A 183 -14.77 16.84 -13.57
C GLU A 183 -14.88 16.92 -15.10
N CYS A 184 -13.75 17.06 -15.81
CA CYS A 184 -13.74 17.09 -17.28
C CYS A 184 -13.73 15.70 -17.94
N GLY A 185 -13.75 14.63 -17.14
CA GLY A 185 -13.81 13.25 -17.65
C GLY A 185 -12.47 12.71 -18.17
N ALA A 186 -11.34 13.27 -17.72
CA ALA A 186 -10.02 12.74 -18.06
C ALA A 186 -9.90 11.28 -17.61
N SER A 187 -9.24 10.46 -18.42
CA SER A 187 -8.90 9.08 -18.09
C SER A 187 -7.93 9.01 -16.90
N ILE A 188 -7.87 7.86 -16.24
CA ILE A 188 -6.96 7.67 -15.11
C ILE A 188 -5.48 7.84 -15.52
N ASP A 189 -5.13 7.47 -16.74
CA ASP A 189 -3.78 7.61 -17.29
C ASP A 189 -3.41 9.08 -17.52
N GLU A 190 -4.34 9.89 -18.04
CA GLU A 190 -4.16 11.34 -18.18
C GLU A 190 -4.03 12.04 -16.82
N VAL A 191 -4.89 11.65 -15.87
CA VAL A 191 -4.85 12.15 -14.49
C VAL A 191 -3.49 11.82 -13.84
N ASN A 192 -3.03 10.58 -13.95
CA ASN A 192 -1.75 10.14 -13.39
C ASN A 192 -0.56 10.81 -14.09
N THR A 193 -0.63 11.00 -15.41
CA THR A 193 0.39 11.72 -16.18
C THR A 193 0.61 13.12 -15.63
N ILE A 194 -0.46 13.89 -15.41
CA ILE A 194 -0.35 15.23 -14.84
C ILE A 194 0.10 15.17 -13.37
N ARG A 195 -0.49 14.28 -12.56
CA ARG A 195 -0.16 14.16 -11.12
C ARG A 195 1.30 13.78 -10.87
N LYS A 196 1.94 13.03 -11.78
CA LYS A 196 3.38 12.73 -11.74
C LYS A 196 4.22 14.01 -11.85
N HIS A 197 3.88 14.91 -12.76
CA HIS A 197 4.57 16.19 -12.97
C HIS A 197 4.36 17.21 -11.84
N LEU A 198 3.27 17.09 -11.08
CA LEU A 198 2.97 17.95 -9.93
C LEU A 198 3.52 17.39 -8.61
N SER A 199 4.47 16.44 -8.66
CA SER A 199 4.95 15.76 -7.47
C SER A 199 6.47 15.65 -7.40
N SER A 200 7.01 15.90 -6.21
CA SER A 200 8.43 15.69 -5.90
C SER A 200 8.79 14.23 -5.61
N LEU A 201 7.82 13.31 -5.42
CA LEU A 201 8.06 11.89 -5.16
C LEU A 201 7.56 10.92 -6.25
N LYS A 202 6.54 11.29 -7.03
CA LYS A 202 5.95 10.40 -8.05
C LYS A 202 6.73 10.46 -9.38
N GLY A 203 6.44 9.55 -10.31
CA GLY A 203 7.06 9.56 -11.64
C GLY A 203 8.56 9.28 -11.62
N GLY A 204 9.00 8.36 -10.76
CA GLY A 204 10.41 7.99 -10.60
C GLY A 204 11.25 8.96 -9.75
N GLN A 205 10.68 10.05 -9.25
CA GLN A 205 11.42 11.02 -8.43
C GLN A 205 11.89 10.41 -7.09
N LEU A 206 11.08 9.56 -6.45
CA LEU A 206 11.50 8.83 -5.24
C LEU A 206 12.78 8.01 -5.51
N ALA A 207 12.84 7.31 -6.64
CA ALA A 207 14.03 6.55 -7.03
C ALA A 207 15.23 7.46 -7.30
N ARG A 208 15.00 8.65 -7.87
CA ARG A 208 16.06 9.66 -8.04
C ARG A 208 16.59 10.16 -6.70
N HIS A 209 15.72 10.37 -5.71
CA HIS A 209 16.14 10.74 -4.36
C HIS A 209 16.90 9.61 -3.65
N ALA A 210 16.58 8.35 -3.95
CA ALA A 210 17.27 7.21 -3.37
C ALA A 210 18.69 6.99 -3.93
N MET A 211 19.04 7.58 -5.09
CA MET A 211 20.38 7.42 -5.65
C MET A 211 21.45 8.00 -4.71
N PRO A 212 22.60 7.31 -4.52
CA PRO A 212 23.07 6.12 -5.25
C PRO A 212 22.65 4.75 -4.68
N ALA A 213 21.83 4.70 -3.62
CA ALA A 213 21.43 3.43 -3.01
C ALA A 213 20.61 2.54 -3.93
N ARG A 214 20.62 1.24 -3.61
CA ARG A 214 19.77 0.24 -4.27
C ARG A 214 18.35 0.37 -3.76
N LEU A 215 17.39 0.48 -4.68
CA LEU A 215 15.98 0.58 -4.35
C LEU A 215 15.25 -0.72 -4.69
N VAL A 216 14.54 -1.28 -3.72
CA VAL A 216 13.77 -2.52 -3.88
C VAL A 216 12.30 -2.24 -3.52
N THR A 217 11.40 -2.40 -4.48
CA THR A 217 9.97 -2.16 -4.27
C THR A 217 9.22 -3.45 -3.99
N LEU A 218 8.49 -3.47 -2.88
CA LEU A 218 7.54 -4.51 -2.51
C LEU A 218 6.15 -3.89 -2.55
N ALA A 219 5.33 -4.31 -3.52
CA ALA A 219 4.02 -3.73 -3.78
C ALA A 219 2.89 -4.75 -3.65
N ILE A 220 1.76 -4.31 -3.09
CA ILE A 220 0.49 -5.03 -3.14
C ILE A 220 -0.45 -4.25 -4.04
N SER A 221 -0.66 -4.78 -5.24
CA SER A 221 -1.48 -4.17 -6.27
C SER A 221 -2.97 -4.41 -6.01
N ASP A 222 -3.76 -3.33 -6.02
CA ASP A 222 -5.22 -3.36 -6.17
C ASP A 222 -5.66 -2.94 -7.58
N VAL A 223 -4.70 -2.89 -8.53
CA VAL A 223 -4.90 -2.50 -9.93
C VAL A 223 -4.92 -3.74 -10.81
N ILE A 224 -5.97 -3.88 -11.62
CA ILE A 224 -6.08 -5.00 -12.57
C ILE A 224 -4.92 -4.93 -13.57
N GLY A 225 -4.13 -5.99 -13.66
CA GLY A 225 -2.98 -6.08 -14.57
C GLY A 225 -1.65 -5.56 -14.00
N ASP A 226 -1.61 -5.18 -12.72
CA ASP A 226 -0.39 -4.84 -11.99
C ASP A 226 0.49 -3.76 -12.65
N VAL A 227 -0.16 -2.77 -13.27
CA VAL A 227 0.52 -1.64 -13.91
C VAL A 227 1.24 -0.79 -12.84
N ALA A 228 2.57 -0.64 -13.01
CA ALA A 228 3.44 0.13 -12.12
C ALA A 228 4.03 1.34 -12.88
N ASP A 229 3.22 2.36 -13.14
CA ASP A 229 3.60 3.55 -13.92
C ASP A 229 3.67 4.87 -13.12
#